data_AF-A0A3E0KJ08-F1
#
_entry.id   AF-A0A3E0KJ08-F1
#
_cell.length_a   1.000
_cell.length_b   1.000
_cell.length_c   1.000
_cell.angle_alpha   90.00
_cell.angle_beta   90.00
_cell.angle_gamma   90.00
#
_symmetry.space_group_name_H-M   'P 1'
#
loop_
_entity.id
_entity.type
_entity.pdbx_description
1 polymer ?
#
loop_
_entity_poly.entity_id
_entity_poly.type
_entity_poly.pdbx_seq_one_letter_code
_entity_poly.pdbx_strand_id
1 'polypeptide(L)'
;MAAYPPPEWDVTLSLPAVHATAMVLVDYALGGSSTPTAWPHAVASRVPAAVKSEWMLLRPIVAHGTVWRDFVLFRLGRDDAAQHEWRAYREWTARLPDEEMQALVVEGVLSGLRYYRENMKPMPEVEDCLAAVGTRAPDRQVLAERNVLPTAVRALAASWGAPVEAVPELAAHPPRLRRALLRMMDAVWELGFGRLWTERLPRLRRAAVAATRRLEEAAAPRRSGAGGGGAAVPAGVDELVLAATGRQLASSVLDKMRSASRVVFFPGLELGHFI
;
A
#
# COMPACT_ATOMS: atom_id res chain seq x y z
N MET A 1 15.21 -6.45 34.19
CA MET A 1 14.57 -6.22 32.88
C MET A 1 15.18 -4.97 32.29
N ALA A 2 15.86 -5.06 31.14
CA ALA A 2 16.42 -3.89 30.47
C ALA A 2 15.28 -3.02 29.93
N ALA A 3 15.33 -1.71 30.21
CA ALA A 3 14.43 -0.76 29.56
C ALA A 3 14.76 -0.74 28.06
N TYR A 4 13.73 -0.87 27.20
CA TYR A 4 13.91 -0.69 25.76
C TYR A 4 14.45 0.74 25.52
N PRO A 5 15.35 0.94 24.54
CA PRO A 5 15.75 2.28 24.15
C PRO A 5 14.51 3.08 23.75
N PRO A 6 14.51 4.41 23.97
CA PRO A 6 13.40 5.25 23.54
C PRO A 6 13.17 5.08 22.02
N PRO A 7 11.90 5.08 21.57
CA PRO A 7 11.58 4.89 20.16
C PRO A 7 12.23 5.96 19.31
N GLU A 8 12.89 5.56 18.23
CA GLU A 8 13.40 6.46 17.19
C GLU A 8 12.29 6.77 16.18
N TRP A 9 12.06 8.05 15.91
CA TRP A 9 11.05 8.52 14.97
C TRP A 9 11.70 8.96 13.67
N ASP A 10 11.22 8.44 12.55
CA ASP A 10 11.77 8.73 11.23
C ASP A 10 10.66 9.11 10.26
N VAL A 11 10.94 10.04 9.34
CA VAL A 11 10.03 10.37 8.23
C VAL A 11 10.79 10.18 6.92
N THR A 12 10.44 9.13 6.19
CA THR A 12 11.05 8.81 4.90
C THR A 12 10.13 9.26 3.78
N LEU A 13 10.64 10.08 2.85
CA LEU A 13 9.92 10.39 1.61
C LEU A 13 10.01 9.21 0.65
N SER A 14 8.97 8.38 0.54
CA SER A 14 8.97 7.22 -0.37
C SER A 14 8.30 7.50 -1.70
N LEU A 15 9.09 7.39 -2.77
CA LEU A 15 8.60 7.34 -4.15
C LEU A 15 7.57 6.22 -4.33
N PRO A 16 7.82 4.95 -3.93
CA PRO A 16 6.82 3.90 -3.99
C PRO A 16 5.48 4.28 -3.35
N ALA A 17 5.51 4.89 -2.16
CA ALA A 17 4.28 5.30 -1.47
C ALA A 17 3.46 6.32 -2.26
N VAL A 18 4.15 7.35 -2.77
CA VAL A 18 3.50 8.42 -3.51
C VAL A 18 3.05 7.94 -4.89
N HIS A 19 3.88 7.17 -5.60
CA HIS A 19 3.57 6.63 -6.91
C HIS A 19 2.39 5.65 -6.86
N ALA A 20 2.34 4.77 -5.86
CA ALA A 20 1.20 3.90 -5.64
C ALA A 20 -0.08 4.67 -5.31
N THR A 21 0.02 5.79 -4.57
CA THR A 21 -1.13 6.69 -4.36
C THR A 21 -1.58 7.35 -5.66
N ALA A 22 -0.64 7.73 -6.52
CA ALA A 22 -0.96 8.25 -7.84
C ALA A 22 -1.65 7.20 -8.73
N MET A 23 -1.25 5.93 -8.63
CA MET A 23 -1.94 4.82 -9.28
C MET A 23 -3.40 4.71 -8.81
N VAL A 24 -3.67 4.80 -7.50
CA VAL A 24 -5.04 4.79 -6.96
C VAL A 24 -5.88 5.91 -7.55
N LEU A 25 -5.35 7.13 -7.61
CA LEU A 25 -6.08 8.26 -8.17
C LEU A 25 -6.36 8.11 -9.66
N VAL A 26 -5.39 7.63 -10.44
CA VAL A 26 -5.58 7.40 -11.87
C VAL A 26 -6.60 6.28 -12.10
N ASP A 27 -6.59 5.23 -11.28
CA ASP A 27 -7.61 4.17 -11.33
C ASP A 27 -9.02 4.72 -11.05
N TYR A 28 -9.16 5.56 -10.03
CA TYR A 28 -10.43 6.23 -9.73
C TYR A 28 -10.90 7.09 -10.90
N ALA A 29 -9.99 7.85 -11.53
CA ALA A 29 -10.31 8.65 -12.70
C ALA A 29 -10.69 7.79 -13.92
N LEU A 30 -10.05 6.62 -14.12
CA LEU A 30 -10.44 5.64 -15.15
C LEU A 30 -11.84 5.08 -14.91
N GLY A 31 -12.22 4.90 -13.64
CA GLY A 31 -13.57 4.51 -13.23
C GLY A 31 -14.60 5.64 -13.20
N GLY A 32 -14.24 6.85 -13.68
CA GLY A 32 -15.15 8.02 -13.70
C GLY A 32 -15.41 8.65 -12.33
N SER A 33 -14.67 8.26 -11.29
CA SER A 33 -14.79 8.86 -9.96
C SER A 33 -14.14 10.24 -9.93
N SER A 34 -14.65 11.12 -9.06
CA SER A 34 -14.00 12.42 -8.82
C SER A 34 -12.64 12.24 -8.17
N THR A 35 -11.68 13.09 -8.55
CA THR A 35 -10.36 13.13 -7.94
C THR A 35 -10.04 14.52 -7.39
N PRO A 36 -9.14 14.65 -6.39
CA PRO A 36 -8.85 15.94 -5.74
C PRO A 36 -8.34 17.04 -6.69
N THR A 37 -7.77 16.65 -7.83
CA THR A 37 -7.29 17.58 -8.86
C THR A 37 -7.67 17.05 -10.23
N ALA A 38 -7.51 17.86 -11.29
CA ALA A 38 -7.74 17.42 -12.67
C ALA A 38 -6.62 16.49 -13.22
N TRP A 39 -5.47 16.41 -12.54
CA TRP A 39 -4.32 15.67 -13.03
C TRP A 39 -4.59 14.17 -13.28
N PRO A 40 -5.25 13.42 -12.38
CA PRO A 40 -5.56 12.01 -12.61
C PRO A 40 -6.43 11.77 -13.85
N HIS A 41 -7.44 12.62 -14.09
CA HIS A 41 -8.27 12.54 -15.30
C HIS A 41 -7.46 12.84 -16.57
N ALA A 42 -6.54 13.81 -16.52
CA ALA A 42 -5.65 14.10 -17.64
C ALA A 42 -4.68 12.96 -17.96
N VAL A 43 -4.24 12.20 -16.95
CA VAL A 43 -3.46 10.97 -17.15
C VAL A 43 -4.36 9.85 -17.70
N ALA A 44 -5.50 9.59 -17.06
CA ALA A 44 -6.44 8.53 -17.42
C ALA A 44 -6.93 8.61 -18.88
N SER A 45 -7.14 9.83 -19.40
CA SER A 45 -7.54 10.05 -20.81
C SER A 45 -6.46 9.64 -21.82
N ARG A 46 -5.19 9.63 -21.41
CA ARG A 46 -4.02 9.33 -22.25
C ARG A 46 -3.49 7.90 -22.09
N VAL A 47 -3.96 7.13 -21.10
CA VAL A 47 -3.55 5.73 -20.93
C VAL A 47 -4.00 4.91 -22.16
N PRO A 48 -3.09 4.16 -22.83
CA PRO A 48 -3.46 3.32 -23.97
C PRO A 48 -4.49 2.25 -23.59
N ALA A 49 -5.39 1.90 -24.52
CA ALA A 49 -6.44 0.92 -24.27
C ALA A 49 -5.92 -0.44 -23.77
N ALA A 50 -4.82 -0.93 -24.36
CA ALA A 50 -4.19 -2.17 -23.92
C ALA A 50 -3.71 -2.12 -22.46
N VAL A 51 -3.13 -0.99 -22.02
CA VAL A 51 -2.72 -0.78 -20.63
C VAL A 51 -3.92 -0.68 -19.71
N LYS A 52 -5.01 -0.01 -20.14
CA LYS A 52 -6.27 0.03 -19.38
C LYS A 52 -6.85 -1.37 -19.14
N SER A 53 -6.85 -2.21 -20.17
CA SER A 53 -7.34 -3.59 -20.05
C SER A 53 -6.52 -4.40 -19.03
N GLU A 54 -5.19 -4.30 -19.04
CA GLU A 54 -4.34 -4.97 -18.06
C GLU A 54 -4.50 -4.40 -16.65
N TRP A 55 -4.67 -3.07 -16.54
CA TRP A 55 -4.93 -2.40 -15.29
C TRP A 55 -6.20 -2.94 -14.61
N MET A 56 -7.27 -3.14 -15.38
CA MET A 56 -8.51 -3.74 -14.87
C MET A 56 -8.31 -5.14 -14.30
N LEU A 57 -7.36 -5.92 -14.83
CA LEU A 57 -7.02 -7.24 -14.31
C LEU A 57 -6.17 -7.16 -13.03
N LEU A 58 -5.30 -6.15 -12.92
CA LEU A 58 -4.46 -5.93 -11.74
C LEU A 58 -5.23 -5.34 -10.57
N ARG A 59 -6.22 -4.50 -10.84
CA ARG A 59 -6.94 -3.70 -9.85
C ARG A 59 -7.38 -4.50 -8.61
N PRO A 60 -7.97 -5.71 -8.72
CA PRO A 60 -8.34 -6.50 -7.55
C PRO A 60 -7.12 -6.98 -6.74
N ILE A 61 -6.03 -7.38 -7.42
CA ILE A 61 -4.80 -7.88 -6.79
C ILE A 61 -4.08 -6.76 -6.04
N VAL A 62 -3.94 -5.58 -6.64
CA VAL A 62 -3.18 -4.46 -6.06
C VAL A 62 -4.05 -3.47 -5.29
N ALA A 63 -5.36 -3.69 -5.21
CA ALA A 63 -6.36 -2.80 -4.61
C ALA A 63 -6.17 -1.33 -5.04
N HIS A 64 -6.22 -1.09 -6.35
CA HIS A 64 -5.93 0.19 -7.01
C HIS A 64 -4.49 0.72 -6.85
N GLY A 65 -3.62 0.02 -6.11
CA GLY A 65 -2.28 0.48 -5.73
C GLY A 65 -2.06 0.46 -4.22
N THR A 66 -3.11 0.31 -3.41
CA THR A 66 -3.00 0.29 -1.94
C THR A 66 -2.23 -0.93 -1.43
N VAL A 67 -2.55 -2.12 -1.93
CA VAL A 67 -1.82 -3.34 -1.55
C VAL A 67 -0.39 -3.28 -2.07
N TRP A 68 -0.19 -2.76 -3.29
CA TRP A 68 1.16 -2.59 -3.84
C TRP A 68 2.02 -1.65 -2.99
N ARG A 69 1.47 -0.50 -2.55
CA ARG A 69 2.14 0.42 -1.63
C ARG A 69 2.64 -0.33 -0.40
N ASP A 70 1.71 -0.98 0.30
CA ASP A 70 2.02 -1.61 1.59
C ASP A 70 3.03 -2.76 1.38
N PHE A 71 2.85 -3.55 0.31
CA PHE A 71 3.76 -4.62 -0.08
C PHE A 71 5.21 -4.16 -0.27
N VAL A 72 5.39 -3.04 -0.98
CA VAL A 72 6.72 -2.46 -1.24
C VAL A 72 7.32 -1.87 0.03
N LEU A 73 6.53 -1.11 0.81
CA LEU A 73 7.01 -0.45 2.02
C LEU A 73 7.45 -1.42 3.11
N PHE A 74 6.87 -2.61 3.18
CA PHE A 74 7.31 -3.66 4.11
C PHE A 74 8.60 -4.37 3.68
N ARG A 75 9.06 -4.19 2.44
CA ARG A 75 10.22 -4.90 1.88
C ARG A 75 11.41 -4.00 1.57
N LEU A 76 11.16 -2.74 1.23
CA LEU A 76 12.22 -1.78 1.00
C LEU A 76 12.76 -1.25 2.31
N GLY A 77 14.06 -1.44 2.53
CA GLY A 77 14.78 -0.73 3.57
C GLY A 77 14.71 0.78 3.35
N ARG A 78 14.89 1.54 4.43
CA ARG A 78 14.86 3.01 4.37
C ARG A 78 15.86 3.60 3.39
N ASP A 79 17.09 3.10 3.44
CA ASP A 79 18.21 3.68 2.71
C ASP A 79 18.32 3.10 1.28
N ASP A 80 17.35 2.28 0.86
CA ASP A 80 17.31 1.72 -0.49
C ASP A 80 17.04 2.83 -1.52
N ALA A 81 17.84 2.86 -2.59
CA ALA A 81 17.67 3.84 -3.67
C ALA A 81 16.26 3.81 -4.29
N ALA A 82 15.58 2.65 -4.28
CA ALA A 82 14.20 2.50 -4.72
C ALA A 82 13.20 3.37 -3.93
N GLN A 83 13.55 3.82 -2.71
CA GLN A 83 12.73 4.75 -1.95
C GLN A 83 12.68 6.14 -2.59
N HIS A 84 13.62 6.51 -3.47
CA HIS A 84 13.74 7.89 -3.97
C HIS A 84 13.93 7.99 -5.47
N GLU A 85 14.46 6.95 -6.11
CA GLU A 85 14.85 6.95 -7.51
C GLU A 85 13.95 6.05 -8.34
N TRP A 86 13.35 6.61 -9.39
CA TRP A 86 12.45 5.87 -10.28
C TRP A 86 13.10 4.66 -10.92
N ARG A 87 14.33 4.83 -11.41
CA ARG A 87 15.07 3.73 -12.05
C ARG A 87 15.29 2.58 -11.07
N ALA A 88 15.76 2.88 -9.86
CA ALA A 88 15.96 1.87 -8.83
C ALA A 88 14.63 1.20 -8.42
N TYR A 89 13.56 1.95 -8.25
CA TYR A 89 12.23 1.41 -7.91
C TYR A 89 11.67 0.49 -8.99
N ARG A 90 11.77 0.91 -10.25
CA ARG A 90 11.36 0.10 -11.40
C ARG A 90 12.20 -1.17 -11.54
N GLU A 91 13.54 -1.06 -11.39
CA GLU A 91 14.44 -2.21 -11.42
C GLU A 91 14.20 -3.18 -10.27
N TRP A 92 13.98 -2.67 -9.06
CA TRP A 92 13.60 -3.47 -7.89
C TRP A 92 12.33 -4.27 -8.18
N THR A 93 11.29 -3.61 -8.71
CA THR A 93 10.03 -4.28 -9.08
C THR A 93 10.24 -5.35 -10.15
N ALA A 94 11.09 -5.08 -11.14
CA ALA A 94 11.39 -6.03 -12.21
C ALA A 94 12.17 -7.27 -11.72
N ARG A 95 12.95 -7.11 -10.65
CA ARG A 95 13.77 -8.17 -10.03
C ARG A 95 13.07 -8.92 -8.91
N LEU A 96 11.85 -8.55 -8.53
CA LEU A 96 11.07 -9.32 -7.56
C LEU A 96 11.01 -10.79 -8.02
N PRO A 97 11.32 -11.76 -7.16
CA PRO A 97 11.23 -13.17 -7.55
C PRO A 97 9.77 -13.60 -7.73
N ASP A 98 9.54 -14.74 -8.37
CA ASP A 98 8.19 -15.23 -8.70
C ASP A 98 7.37 -15.52 -7.42
N GLU A 99 8.04 -15.96 -6.36
CA GLU A 99 7.47 -16.22 -5.04
C GLU A 99 6.94 -14.93 -4.40
N GLU A 100 7.64 -13.81 -4.57
CA GLU A 100 7.19 -12.50 -4.05
C GLU A 100 6.00 -11.96 -4.84
N MET A 101 5.96 -12.21 -6.15
CA MET A 101 4.77 -11.89 -6.95
C MET A 101 3.57 -12.74 -6.54
N GLN A 102 3.76 -14.00 -6.15
CA GLN A 102 2.70 -14.82 -5.56
C GLN A 102 2.30 -14.33 -4.16
N ALA A 103 3.26 -13.91 -3.35
CA ALA A 103 2.97 -13.28 -2.06
C ALA A 103 2.09 -12.02 -2.25
N LEU A 104 2.36 -11.19 -3.27
CA LEU A 104 1.52 -10.04 -3.60
C LEU A 104 0.07 -10.43 -3.92
N VAL A 105 -0.16 -11.55 -4.64
CA VAL A 105 -1.50 -12.07 -4.90
C VAL A 105 -2.21 -12.45 -3.61
N VAL A 106 -1.53 -13.18 -2.72
CA VAL A 106 -2.08 -13.59 -1.43
C VAL A 106 -2.47 -12.36 -0.59
N GLU A 107 -1.59 -11.35 -0.52
CA GLU A 107 -1.87 -10.10 0.20
C GLU A 107 -3.07 -9.34 -0.40
N GLY A 108 -3.16 -9.32 -1.74
CA GLY A 108 -4.27 -8.74 -2.48
C GLY A 108 -5.60 -9.39 -2.11
N VAL A 109 -5.65 -10.72 -2.12
CA VAL A 109 -6.82 -11.51 -1.73
C VAL A 109 -7.22 -11.24 -0.29
N LEU A 110 -6.28 -11.33 0.65
CA LEU A 110 -6.56 -11.13 2.07
C LEU A 110 -7.08 -9.72 2.35
N SER A 111 -6.44 -8.71 1.76
CA SER A 111 -6.83 -7.31 1.94
C SER A 111 -8.18 -7.01 1.29
N GLY A 112 -8.39 -7.47 0.06
CA GLY A 112 -9.61 -7.21 -0.70
C GLY A 112 -10.84 -7.93 -0.15
N LEU A 113 -10.72 -9.19 0.29
CA LEU A 113 -11.83 -9.92 0.91
C LEU A 113 -12.18 -9.37 2.30
N ARG A 114 -11.19 -8.89 3.05
CA ARG A 114 -11.44 -8.14 4.29
C ARG A 114 -12.24 -6.87 4.00
N TYR A 115 -11.81 -6.09 3.01
CA TYR A 115 -12.53 -4.87 2.61
C TYR A 115 -13.97 -5.16 2.19
N TYR A 116 -14.19 -6.18 1.34
CA TYR A 116 -15.52 -6.62 0.92
C TYR A 116 -16.42 -6.90 2.11
N ARG A 117 -15.95 -7.69 3.08
CA ARG A 117 -16.73 -8.04 4.28
C ARG A 117 -17.09 -6.84 5.15
N GLU A 118 -16.16 -5.90 5.29
CA GLU A 118 -16.30 -4.77 6.20
C GLU A 118 -17.13 -3.63 5.58
N ASN A 119 -17.15 -3.50 4.25
CA ASN A 119 -17.63 -2.29 3.59
C ASN A 119 -18.65 -2.53 2.46
N MET A 120 -18.89 -3.77 2.03
CA MET A 120 -19.75 -4.07 0.89
C MET A 120 -20.97 -4.91 1.29
N LYS A 121 -22.06 -4.79 0.51
CA LYS A 121 -23.22 -5.68 0.65
C LYS A 121 -22.83 -7.08 0.16
N PRO A 122 -23.33 -8.15 0.81
CA PRO A 122 -23.09 -9.52 0.35
C PRO A 122 -23.54 -9.72 -1.10
N MET A 123 -22.67 -10.34 -1.90
CA MET A 123 -22.90 -10.68 -3.31
C MET A 123 -22.95 -12.21 -3.44
N PRO A 124 -24.02 -12.80 -4.01
CA PRO A 124 -24.16 -14.26 -4.10
C PRO A 124 -22.94 -14.95 -4.72
N GLU A 125 -22.42 -14.44 -5.84
CA GLU A 125 -21.27 -15.06 -6.52
C GLU A 125 -19.98 -15.04 -5.69
N VAL A 126 -19.82 -14.05 -4.80
CA VAL A 126 -18.67 -13.96 -3.89
C VAL A 126 -18.87 -14.92 -2.73
N GLU A 127 -20.06 -14.95 -2.13
CA GLU A 127 -20.38 -15.84 -1.01
C GLU A 127 -20.27 -17.32 -1.40
N ASP A 128 -20.69 -17.69 -2.62
CA ASP A 128 -20.56 -19.05 -3.13
C ASP A 128 -19.10 -19.47 -3.27
N CYS A 129 -18.23 -18.57 -3.76
CA CYS A 129 -16.80 -18.84 -3.83
C CYS A 129 -16.19 -18.98 -2.43
N LEU A 130 -16.57 -18.13 -1.48
CA LEU A 130 -16.08 -18.21 -0.09
C LEU A 130 -16.59 -19.46 0.64
N ALA A 131 -17.80 -19.91 0.34
CA ALA A 131 -18.31 -21.19 0.84
C ALA A 131 -17.47 -22.35 0.30
N ALA A 132 -17.08 -22.33 -0.98
CA ALA A 132 -16.18 -23.34 -1.57
C ALA A 132 -14.75 -23.30 -1.01
N VAL A 133 -14.26 -22.13 -0.60
CA VAL A 133 -13.01 -21.98 0.18
C VAL A 133 -13.13 -22.62 1.58
N GLY A 134 -14.35 -22.76 2.09
CA GLY A 134 -14.66 -23.33 3.40
C GLY A 134 -14.62 -22.31 4.55
N THR A 135 -14.42 -21.02 4.25
CA THR A 135 -14.45 -19.94 5.22
C THR A 135 -14.76 -18.61 4.53
N ARG A 136 -15.54 -17.76 5.20
CA ARG A 136 -15.76 -16.37 4.78
C ARG A 136 -14.55 -15.46 5.04
N ALA A 137 -13.58 -15.94 5.80
CA ALA A 137 -12.42 -15.17 6.23
C ALA A 137 -11.14 -16.02 6.06
N PRO A 138 -10.72 -16.32 4.82
CA PRO A 138 -9.49 -17.05 4.62
C PRO A 138 -8.30 -16.25 5.16
N ASP A 139 -7.35 -16.96 5.76
CA ASP A 139 -6.03 -16.45 6.12
C ASP A 139 -4.95 -17.07 5.22
N ARG A 140 -3.68 -16.75 5.47
CA ARG A 140 -2.56 -17.29 4.67
C ARG A 140 -2.50 -18.81 4.71
N GLN A 141 -2.77 -19.42 5.87
CA GLN A 141 -2.67 -20.86 6.06
C GLN A 141 -3.74 -21.57 5.23
N VAL A 142 -4.98 -21.09 5.29
CA VAL A 142 -6.09 -21.59 4.48
C VAL A 142 -5.77 -21.51 2.98
N LEU A 143 -5.24 -20.37 2.53
CA LEU A 143 -4.91 -20.15 1.12
C LEU A 143 -3.77 -21.08 0.64
N ALA A 144 -2.80 -21.40 1.51
CA ALA A 144 -1.67 -22.26 1.19
C ALA A 144 -2.01 -23.77 1.23
N GLU A 145 -2.71 -24.23 2.26
CA GLU A 145 -2.90 -25.67 2.51
C GLU A 145 -3.97 -26.31 1.62
N ARG A 146 -4.96 -25.54 1.17
CA ARG A 146 -6.14 -26.09 0.47
C ARG A 146 -6.11 -25.88 -1.04
N ASN A 147 -5.06 -25.27 -1.58
CA ASN A 147 -4.98 -24.86 -3.00
C ASN A 147 -6.24 -24.09 -3.47
N VAL A 148 -6.82 -23.29 -2.56
CA VAL A 148 -8.07 -22.53 -2.80
C VAL A 148 -7.80 -21.10 -3.29
N LEU A 149 -6.54 -20.73 -3.47
CA LEU A 149 -6.15 -19.40 -3.94
C LEU A 149 -6.84 -19.01 -5.25
N PRO A 150 -6.95 -19.85 -6.29
CA PRO A 150 -7.66 -19.49 -7.52
C PRO A 150 -9.15 -19.14 -7.27
N THR A 151 -9.82 -19.89 -6.39
CA THR A 151 -11.21 -19.64 -6.00
C THR A 151 -11.35 -18.33 -5.22
N ALA A 152 -10.42 -18.04 -4.32
CA ALA A 152 -10.41 -16.79 -3.56
C ALA A 152 -10.11 -15.57 -4.46
N VAL A 153 -9.23 -15.73 -5.46
CA VAL A 153 -8.98 -14.70 -6.49
C VAL A 153 -10.22 -14.48 -7.36
N ARG A 154 -10.97 -15.54 -7.71
CA ARG A 154 -12.25 -15.40 -8.43
C ARG A 154 -13.29 -14.64 -7.60
N ALA A 155 -13.41 -14.96 -6.31
CA ALA A 155 -14.29 -14.23 -5.38
C ALA A 155 -13.95 -12.74 -5.34
N LEU A 156 -12.65 -12.43 -5.24
CA LEU A 156 -12.15 -11.06 -5.26
C LEU A 156 -12.44 -10.36 -6.60
N ALA A 157 -12.20 -11.03 -7.73
CA ALA A 157 -12.48 -10.46 -9.05
C ALA A 157 -13.97 -10.13 -9.20
N ALA A 158 -14.85 -11.02 -8.76
CA ALA A 158 -16.30 -10.82 -8.77
C ALA A 158 -16.70 -9.61 -7.91
N SER A 159 -16.18 -9.51 -6.68
CA SER A 159 -16.54 -8.40 -5.78
C SER A 159 -16.08 -7.03 -6.30
N TRP A 160 -15.11 -7.00 -7.22
CA TRP A 160 -14.58 -5.79 -7.85
C TRP A 160 -15.16 -5.52 -9.24
N GLY A 161 -16.05 -6.37 -9.75
CA GLY A 161 -16.58 -6.28 -11.12
C GLY A 161 -15.49 -6.47 -12.19
N ALA A 162 -14.40 -7.16 -11.86
CA ALA A 162 -13.30 -7.44 -12.78
C ALA A 162 -13.56 -8.75 -13.56
N PRO A 163 -12.88 -8.97 -14.70
CA PRO A 163 -13.04 -10.20 -15.48
C PRO A 163 -12.71 -11.47 -14.69
N VAL A 164 -13.76 -12.20 -14.25
CA VAL A 164 -13.68 -13.28 -13.24
C VAL A 164 -12.82 -14.47 -13.63
N GLU A 165 -12.60 -14.72 -14.93
CA GLU A 165 -11.73 -15.79 -15.41
C GLU A 165 -10.30 -15.31 -15.74
N ALA A 166 -10.13 -14.06 -16.17
CA ALA A 166 -8.82 -13.55 -16.56
C ALA A 166 -7.96 -13.10 -15.37
N VAL A 167 -8.57 -12.68 -14.25
CA VAL A 167 -7.82 -12.30 -13.04
C VAL A 167 -7.14 -13.52 -12.40
N PRO A 168 -7.80 -14.68 -12.18
CA PRO A 168 -7.12 -15.90 -11.75
C PRO A 168 -6.01 -16.35 -12.70
N GLU A 169 -6.24 -16.26 -14.02
CA GLU A 169 -5.21 -16.60 -15.01
C GLU A 169 -3.98 -15.70 -14.85
N LEU A 170 -4.15 -14.39 -14.71
CA LEU A 170 -3.04 -13.47 -14.48
C LEU A 170 -2.31 -13.77 -13.16
N ALA A 171 -3.05 -14.02 -12.08
CA ALA A 171 -2.52 -14.32 -10.76
C ALA A 171 -1.69 -15.62 -10.73
N ALA A 172 -2.06 -16.61 -11.54
CA ALA A 172 -1.33 -17.86 -11.66
C ALA A 172 0.02 -17.74 -12.40
N HIS A 173 0.31 -16.59 -13.04
CA HIS A 173 1.50 -16.40 -13.87
C HIS A 173 2.36 -15.21 -13.39
N PRO A 174 3.26 -15.40 -12.41
CA PRO A 174 4.11 -14.34 -11.86
C PRO A 174 4.83 -13.46 -12.89
N PRO A 175 5.43 -14.02 -13.98
CA PRO A 175 6.09 -13.17 -14.98
C PRO A 175 5.12 -12.32 -15.81
N ARG A 176 3.86 -12.78 -16.00
CA ARG A 176 2.81 -11.97 -16.65
C ARG A 176 2.30 -10.89 -15.71
N LEU A 177 2.05 -11.23 -14.47
CA LEU A 177 1.63 -10.30 -13.42
C LEU A 177 2.65 -9.16 -13.24
N ARG A 178 3.94 -9.49 -13.13
CA ARG A 178 5.02 -8.51 -12.99
C ARG A 178 5.10 -7.57 -14.19
N ARG A 179 4.99 -8.10 -15.41
CA ARG A 179 5.00 -7.27 -16.63
C ARG A 179 3.81 -6.33 -16.70
N ALA A 180 2.62 -6.80 -16.33
CA ALA A 180 1.43 -5.96 -16.26
C ALA A 180 1.59 -4.85 -15.21
N LEU A 181 2.09 -5.19 -14.02
CA LEU A 181 2.39 -4.24 -12.95
C LEU A 181 3.37 -3.16 -13.41
N LEU A 182 4.50 -3.55 -14.01
CA LEU A 182 5.49 -2.63 -14.55
C LEU A 182 4.89 -1.69 -15.61
N ARG A 183 4.05 -2.21 -16.53
CA ARG A 183 3.40 -1.37 -17.54
C ARG A 183 2.42 -0.36 -16.94
N MET A 184 1.66 -0.75 -15.92
CA MET A 184 0.82 0.17 -15.16
C MET A 184 1.65 1.24 -14.46
N MET A 185 2.76 0.84 -13.81
CA MET A 185 3.66 1.76 -13.12
C MET A 185 4.31 2.77 -14.08
N ASP A 186 4.82 2.27 -15.21
CA ASP A 186 5.44 3.06 -16.27
C ASP A 186 4.43 4.05 -16.86
N ALA A 187 3.20 3.62 -17.15
CA ALA A 187 2.17 4.49 -17.68
C ALA A 187 1.86 5.67 -16.76
N VAL A 188 1.70 5.44 -15.46
CA VAL A 188 1.48 6.54 -14.48
C VAL A 188 2.68 7.49 -14.45
N TRP A 189 3.88 6.92 -14.42
CA TRP A 189 5.12 7.69 -14.37
C TRP A 189 5.27 8.60 -15.61
N GLU A 190 5.21 8.01 -16.80
CA GLU A 190 5.49 8.67 -18.07
C GLU A 190 4.40 9.66 -18.48
N LEU A 191 3.13 9.38 -18.16
CA LEU A 191 2.02 10.24 -18.57
C LEU A 191 1.86 11.49 -17.72
N GLY A 192 2.60 11.62 -16.61
CA GLY A 192 2.71 12.91 -15.92
C GLY A 192 3.26 12.85 -14.51
N PHE A 193 3.23 11.70 -13.83
CA PHE A 193 3.66 11.65 -12.43
C PHE A 193 5.16 11.91 -12.27
N GLY A 194 6.01 11.43 -13.18
CA GLY A 194 7.46 11.65 -13.11
C GLY A 194 7.85 13.13 -13.15
N ARG A 195 7.12 13.93 -13.94
CA ARG A 195 7.29 15.38 -13.97
C ARG A 195 6.85 16.01 -12.63
N LEU A 196 5.65 15.67 -12.16
CA LEU A 196 5.15 16.17 -10.87
C LEU A 196 6.07 15.81 -9.70
N TRP A 197 6.59 14.58 -9.70
CA TRP A 197 7.55 14.12 -8.70
C TRP A 197 8.78 15.01 -8.70
N THR A 198 9.40 15.20 -9.85
CA THR A 198 10.62 16.02 -10.00
C THR A 198 10.40 17.47 -9.58
N GLU A 199 9.28 18.08 -10.00
CA GLU A 199 8.93 19.45 -9.65
C GLU A 199 8.62 19.63 -8.15
N ARG A 200 7.95 18.65 -7.53
CA ARG A 200 7.53 18.73 -6.12
C ARG A 200 8.56 18.20 -5.13
N LEU A 201 9.54 17.40 -5.58
CA LEU A 201 10.53 16.74 -4.73
C LEU A 201 11.24 17.70 -3.75
N PRO A 202 11.69 18.91 -4.16
CA PRO A 202 12.30 19.84 -3.20
C PRO A 202 11.36 20.27 -2.07
N ARG A 203 10.07 20.50 -2.38
CA ARG A 203 9.06 20.85 -1.38
C ARG A 203 8.79 19.66 -0.45
N LEU A 204 8.71 18.46 -1.01
CA LEU A 204 8.47 17.23 -0.24
C LEU A 204 9.61 16.91 0.72
N ARG A 205 10.86 17.09 0.29
CA ARG A 205 12.02 16.92 1.17
C ARG A 205 11.99 17.91 2.35
N ARG A 206 11.65 19.18 2.10
CA ARG A 206 11.50 20.17 3.19
C ARG A 206 10.36 19.80 4.15
N ALA A 207 9.23 19.34 3.62
CA ALA A 207 8.09 18.92 4.43
C ALA A 207 8.42 17.68 5.29
N ALA A 208 9.13 16.69 4.73
CA ALA A 208 9.58 15.51 5.47
C ALA A 208 10.50 15.89 6.64
N VAL A 209 11.51 16.75 6.41
CA VAL A 209 12.40 17.26 7.47
C VAL A 209 11.62 17.99 8.57
N ALA A 210 10.66 18.84 8.20
CA ALA A 210 9.83 19.54 9.17
C ALA A 210 8.92 18.58 9.97
N ALA A 211 8.42 17.51 9.34
CA ALA A 211 7.63 16.49 10.00
C ALA A 211 8.46 15.66 11.00
N THR A 212 9.68 15.24 10.62
CA THR A 212 10.62 14.55 11.53
C THR A 212 10.86 15.39 12.78
N ARG A 213 11.20 16.67 12.61
CA ARG A 213 11.46 17.58 13.71
C ARG A 213 10.26 17.71 14.67
N ARG A 214 9.04 17.82 14.13
CA ARG A 214 7.82 17.89 14.96
C ARG A 214 7.56 16.59 15.73
N LEU A 215 7.86 15.44 15.14
CA LEU A 215 7.71 14.15 15.82
C LEU A 215 8.75 13.97 16.93
N GLU A 216 9.99 14.36 16.69
CA GLU A 216 11.05 14.39 17.71
C GLU A 216 10.69 15.32 18.88
N GLU A 217 10.19 16.53 18.59
CA GLU A 217 9.70 17.49 19.60
C GLU A 217 8.51 16.93 20.41
N ALA A 218 7.60 16.19 19.77
CA ALA A 218 6.45 15.57 20.43
C ALA A 218 6.83 14.34 21.28
N ALA A 219 7.87 13.62 20.86
CA ALA A 219 8.38 12.44 21.54
C ALA A 219 9.32 12.75 22.71
N ALA A 220 9.89 13.95 22.75
CA ALA A 220 10.71 14.41 23.85
C ALA A 220 9.93 14.27 25.18
N PRO A 221 10.53 13.68 26.23
CA PRO A 221 9.84 13.51 27.50
C PRO A 221 9.37 14.88 28.00
N ARG A 222 8.05 15.04 28.13
CA ARG A 222 7.48 16.22 28.79
C ARG A 222 8.06 16.25 30.19
N ARG A 223 8.91 17.24 30.49
CA ARG A 223 9.29 17.56 31.87
C ARG A 223 8.04 18.09 32.59
N SER A 224 7.13 17.21 32.96
CA SER A 224 6.15 17.47 34.00
C SER A 224 6.67 16.83 35.28
N GLY A 225 7.01 17.69 36.24
CA GLY A 225 7.24 17.25 37.61
C GLY A 225 6.02 16.50 38.16
N ALA A 226 6.31 15.69 39.18
CA ALA A 226 5.40 14.89 40.00
C ALA A 226 4.90 13.56 39.39
N GLY A 227 5.59 12.49 39.82
CA GLY A 227 4.99 11.30 40.44
C GLY A 227 3.90 10.56 39.67
N GLY A 228 4.27 9.43 39.05
CA GLY A 228 3.32 8.41 38.63
C GLY A 228 4.06 7.24 38.00
N GLY A 229 4.06 6.09 38.68
CA GLY A 229 4.71 4.87 38.21
C GLY A 229 4.23 4.45 36.83
N GLY A 230 5.08 4.62 35.81
CA GLY A 230 4.83 4.11 34.47
C GLY A 230 5.15 2.63 34.43
N ALA A 231 4.12 1.81 34.26
CA ALA A 231 4.25 0.38 34.01
C ALA A 231 5.19 0.12 32.82
N ALA A 232 6.09 -0.85 32.96
CA ALA A 232 6.99 -1.27 31.91
C ALA A 232 6.18 -1.76 30.69
N VAL A 233 6.40 -1.13 29.54
CA VAL A 233 5.78 -1.51 28.27
C VAL A 233 6.37 -2.86 27.80
N PRO A 234 5.55 -3.88 27.49
CA PRO A 234 6.05 -5.14 26.95
C PRO A 234 6.66 -4.96 25.54
N ALA A 235 7.77 -5.65 25.29
CA ALA A 235 8.52 -5.61 24.04
C ALA A 235 7.83 -6.41 22.90
N GLY A 236 8.05 -6.03 21.64
CA GLY A 236 7.64 -6.89 20.51
C GLY A 236 7.74 -6.38 19.08
N VAL A 237 8.28 -5.18 18.80
CA VAL A 237 8.45 -4.71 17.41
C VAL A 237 9.79 -3.97 17.29
N ASP A 238 10.68 -4.39 16.39
CA ASP A 238 11.94 -3.67 16.19
C ASP A 238 11.75 -2.44 15.29
N GLU A 239 10.88 -2.53 14.28
CA GLU A 239 10.55 -1.44 13.36
C GLU A 239 9.05 -1.44 12.99
N LEU A 240 8.42 -0.27 13.08
CA LEU A 240 7.03 -0.04 12.68
C LEU A 240 6.95 0.96 11.53
N VAL A 241 6.53 0.50 10.36
CA VAL A 241 6.32 1.33 9.17
C VAL A 241 4.88 1.82 9.07
N LEU A 242 4.68 3.13 8.98
CA LEU A 242 3.38 3.79 8.90
C LEU A 242 3.27 4.68 7.65
N ALA A 243 2.31 4.36 6.77
CA ALA A 243 1.95 5.25 5.68
C ALA A 243 1.05 6.38 6.20
N ALA A 244 1.61 7.58 6.37
CA ALA A 244 0.87 8.77 6.79
C ALA A 244 0.06 9.32 5.60
N THR A 245 -1.12 8.76 5.39
CA THR A 245 -2.05 9.12 4.30
C THR A 245 -2.97 10.31 4.65
N GLY A 246 -2.64 11.08 5.69
CA GLY A 246 -3.52 12.12 6.23
C GLY A 246 -4.71 11.58 7.05
N ARG A 247 -4.86 10.26 7.19
CA ARG A 247 -5.82 9.65 8.12
C ARG A 247 -5.23 9.59 9.54
N GLN A 248 -6.05 9.89 10.55
CA GLN A 248 -5.68 9.65 11.95
C GLN A 248 -5.34 8.17 12.15
N LEU A 249 -4.23 7.91 12.83
CA LEU A 249 -3.85 6.56 13.22
C LEU A 249 -4.88 6.04 14.23
N ALA A 250 -5.35 4.80 14.03
CA ALA A 250 -6.22 4.15 15.01
C ALA A 250 -5.50 4.04 16.36
N SER A 251 -6.24 4.10 17.47
CA SER A 251 -5.69 4.06 18.83
C SER A 251 -4.83 2.82 19.08
N SER A 252 -5.18 1.68 18.47
CA SER A 252 -4.43 0.43 18.53
C SER A 252 -3.04 0.48 17.88
N VAL A 253 -2.80 1.46 16.99
CA VAL A 253 -1.49 1.70 16.37
C VAL A 253 -0.59 2.47 17.32
N LEU A 254 -1.14 3.36 18.16
CA LEU A 254 -0.37 4.14 19.12
C LEU A 254 0.34 3.25 20.15
N ASP A 255 -0.30 2.17 20.60
CA ASP A 255 0.33 1.23 21.54
C ASP A 255 1.47 0.43 20.90
N LYS A 256 1.34 0.08 19.61
CA LYS A 256 2.43 -0.53 18.83
C LYS A 256 3.58 0.43 18.58
N MET A 257 3.30 1.72 18.35
CA MET A 257 4.34 2.75 18.20
C MET A 257 5.16 2.90 19.49
N ARG A 258 4.51 2.78 20.65
CA ARG A 258 5.17 2.88 21.96
C ARG A 258 6.06 1.68 22.28
N SER A 259 5.77 0.51 21.73
CA SER A 259 6.57 -0.71 21.94
C SER A 259 7.61 -0.95 20.84
N ALA A 260 7.62 -0.12 19.78
CA ALA A 260 8.58 -0.23 18.70
C ALA A 260 9.91 0.44 19.04
N SER A 261 11.07 -0.17 18.74
CA SER A 261 12.35 0.56 18.85
C SER A 261 12.48 1.66 17.80
N ARG A 262 11.80 1.53 16.67
CA ARG A 262 11.82 2.51 15.59
C ARG A 262 10.47 2.62 14.90
N VAL A 263 10.03 3.83 14.58
CA VAL A 263 8.80 4.11 13.84
C VAL A 263 9.11 4.98 12.62
N VAL A 264 8.82 4.46 11.42
CA VAL A 264 9.09 5.13 10.14
C VAL A 264 7.77 5.59 9.51
N PHE A 265 7.64 6.89 9.28
CA PHE A 265 6.49 7.50 8.61
C PHE A 265 6.79 7.83 7.16
N PHE A 266 5.84 7.51 6.28
CA PHE A 266 5.88 7.93 4.89
C PHE A 266 4.83 9.01 4.64
N PRO A 267 5.23 10.27 4.37
CA PRO A 267 4.25 11.30 4.07
C PRO A 267 3.59 10.96 2.73
N GLY A 268 2.31 10.59 2.79
CA GLY A 268 1.45 10.66 1.64
C GLY A 268 1.38 12.12 1.21
N LEU A 269 1.66 12.39 -0.07
CA LEU A 269 1.50 13.71 -0.63
C LEU A 269 0.08 14.22 -0.28
N GLU A 270 -0.02 15.35 0.40
CA GLU A 270 -1.19 16.22 0.29
C GLU A 270 -1.31 16.57 -1.20
N LEU A 271 -2.14 15.80 -1.90
CA LEU A 271 -2.46 15.98 -3.30
C LEU A 271 -3.38 17.21 -3.42
N GLY A 272 -2.77 18.38 -3.21
CA GLY A 272 -3.50 19.64 -3.09
C GLY A 272 -4.04 19.81 -1.67
N HIS A 273 -4.02 21.04 -1.18
CA HIS A 273 -4.56 21.41 0.12
C HIS A 273 -6.00 20.91 0.27
N PHE A 274 -6.29 20.27 1.40
CA PHE A 274 -7.64 20.22 1.95
C PHE A 274 -7.67 21.18 3.14
N ILE A 275 -8.31 22.33 2.93
CA ILE A 275 -9.09 23.01 3.97
C ILE A 275 -10.52 22.56 3.73
#